data_AF-A0A1G5KJD9-F1
#
_entry.id   AF-A0A1G5KJD9-F1
#
_cell.length_a   1.000
_cell.length_b   1.000
_cell.length_c   1.000
_cell.angle_alpha   90.00
_cell.angle_beta   90.00
_cell.angle_gamma   90.00
#
_symmetry.space_group_name_H-M   'P 1'
#
loop_
_entity.id
_entity.type
_entity.pdbx_description
1 polymer ?
#
loop_
_entity_poly.entity_id
_entity_poly.type
_entity_poly.pdbx_seq_one_letter_code
_entity_poly.pdbx_strand_id
1 'polypeptide(L)'
;MIQNSRRAKANNIQFSVDDGDLIIVDDGHGLTAENAHILLTAGGSNNDAATEESERAAGLGFFSLAKYDVVVRSHDWEMEIPKEAFVGGATATLTRGFPHQEGLSIRIQGFTGGKIAREQEKRRLGEIIERCVRYSGLTASLKGFPNDVPTVVIPKVFLDHSLQPFAANIVAIETEMVHGVTIKLARVKGEYWRSEKTWINFFGEVIGLSDAQAQNQIPSVERTVVLDAEKKAFIDTSYATIVLIDVHDTTHLKLRLP
;
A
#
# COMPACT_ATOMS: atom_id res chain seq x y z
N MET A 1 3.15 1.28 6.81
CA MET A 1 3.48 0.03 7.52
C MET A 1 3.39 -1.18 6.61
N ILE A 2 2.30 -1.41 5.87
CA ILE A 2 2.17 -2.49 4.87
C ILE A 2 3.40 -2.62 3.95
N GLN A 3 3.89 -1.49 3.40
CA GLN A 3 5.10 -1.49 2.56
C GLN A 3 6.37 -1.87 3.33
N ASN A 4 6.50 -1.47 4.60
CA ASN A 4 7.64 -1.86 5.43
C ASN A 4 7.63 -3.37 5.70
N SER A 5 6.46 -3.93 5.99
CA SER A 5 6.29 -5.39 6.16
C SER A 5 6.64 -6.14 4.89
N ARG A 6 6.22 -5.64 3.71
CA ARG A 6 6.63 -6.21 2.41
C ARG A 6 8.15 -6.20 2.22
N ARG A 7 8.81 -5.08 2.53
CA ARG A 7 10.28 -4.96 2.45
C ARG A 7 10.99 -5.92 3.41
N ALA A 8 10.39 -6.17 4.57
CA ALA A 8 10.84 -7.20 5.51
C ALA A 8 10.54 -8.65 5.03
N LYS A 9 10.05 -8.84 3.80
CA LYS A 9 9.68 -10.13 3.21
C LYS A 9 8.58 -10.87 3.98
N ALA A 10 7.71 -10.14 4.66
CA ALA A 10 6.52 -10.71 5.28
C ALA A 10 5.59 -11.32 4.22
N ASN A 11 4.82 -12.33 4.62
CA ASN A 11 3.69 -12.88 3.86
C ASN A 11 2.36 -12.45 4.47
N ASN A 12 2.34 -12.26 5.79
CA ASN A 12 1.16 -11.96 6.57
C ASN A 12 1.36 -10.67 7.38
N ILE A 13 0.28 -9.91 7.51
CA ILE A 13 0.21 -8.76 8.40
C ILE A 13 -1.09 -8.81 9.21
N GLN A 14 -0.99 -8.68 10.52
CA GLN A 14 -2.14 -8.59 11.41
C GLN A 14 -2.33 -7.16 11.86
N PHE A 15 -3.57 -6.69 11.81
CA PHE A 15 -4.02 -5.46 12.43
C PHE A 15 -4.98 -5.82 13.55
N SER A 16 -4.77 -5.26 14.73
CA SER A 16 -5.71 -5.36 15.84
C SER A 16 -5.93 -4.03 16.52
N VAL A 17 -7.17 -3.74 16.89
CA VAL A 17 -7.51 -2.57 17.71
C VAL A 17 -7.89 -3.06 19.10
N ASP A 18 -7.12 -2.65 20.11
CA ASP A 18 -7.30 -3.06 21.50
C ASP A 18 -7.24 -1.84 22.42
N ASP A 19 -8.27 -1.63 23.23
CA ASP A 19 -8.41 -0.50 24.16
C ASP A 19 -8.13 0.93 23.62
N GLY A 20 -8.14 1.10 22.30
CA GLY A 20 -7.84 2.38 21.64
C GLY A 20 -6.54 2.34 20.86
N ASP A 21 -5.66 1.39 21.14
CA ASP A 21 -4.38 1.21 20.48
C ASP A 21 -4.55 0.47 19.15
N LEU A 22 -3.74 0.84 18.17
CA LEU A 22 -3.60 0.07 16.93
C LEU A 22 -2.31 -0.75 17.01
N ILE A 23 -2.45 -2.07 16.95
CA ILE A 23 -1.34 -3.01 16.94
C ILE A 23 -1.21 -3.58 15.52
N ILE A 24 0.00 -3.51 14.97
CA ILE A 24 0.36 -4.02 13.66
C ILE A 24 1.45 -5.06 13.87
N VAL A 25 1.29 -6.27 13.36
CA VAL A 25 2.28 -7.35 13.46
C VAL A 25 2.51 -7.94 12.09
N ASP A 26 3.75 -8.09 11.67
CA ASP A 26 4.10 -8.86 10.47
C ASP A 26 4.99 -10.05 10.80
N ASP A 27 5.06 -11.01 9.88
CA ASP A 27 5.88 -12.22 9.96
C ASP A 27 7.17 -12.11 9.13
N GLY A 28 7.66 -10.90 8.91
CA GLY A 28 8.89 -10.67 8.15
C GLY A 28 10.16 -11.06 8.92
N HIS A 29 11.33 -10.66 8.40
CA HIS A 29 12.62 -10.92 9.04
C HIS A 29 12.87 -10.10 10.32
N GLY A 30 12.01 -9.13 10.62
CA GLY A 30 12.18 -8.25 11.78
C GLY A 30 13.38 -7.31 11.63
N LEU A 31 13.81 -6.78 12.78
CA LEU A 31 14.92 -5.86 12.94
C LEU A 31 15.74 -6.30 14.17
N THR A 32 17.07 -6.39 14.03
CA THR A 32 17.95 -6.74 15.15
C THR A 32 18.08 -5.58 16.14
N ALA A 33 18.45 -5.87 17.39
CA ALA A 33 18.61 -4.85 18.42
C ALA A 33 19.72 -3.85 18.09
N GLU A 34 20.76 -4.29 17.36
CA GLU A 34 21.85 -3.46 16.86
C GLU A 34 21.37 -2.44 15.82
N ASN A 35 20.34 -2.81 15.05
CA ASN A 35 19.78 -1.99 13.97
C ASN A 35 18.53 -1.19 14.39
N ALA A 36 18.06 -1.33 15.63
CA ALA A 36 16.87 -0.63 16.12
C ALA A 36 16.96 0.91 16.00
N HIS A 37 18.17 1.47 16.08
CA HIS A 37 18.43 2.90 15.91
C HIS A 37 17.98 3.46 14.54
N ILE A 38 17.84 2.60 13.53
CA ILE A 38 17.39 2.98 12.19
C ILE A 38 15.95 3.52 12.23
N LEU A 39 15.11 3.06 13.17
CA LEU A 39 13.73 3.53 13.31
C LEU A 39 13.62 5.03 13.61
N LEU A 40 14.65 5.64 14.21
CA LEU A 40 14.70 7.06 14.55
C LEU A 40 15.74 7.85 13.74
N THR A 41 16.41 7.20 12.79
CA THR A 41 17.33 7.89 11.88
C THR A 41 16.54 8.37 10.67
N ALA A 42 16.40 9.68 10.49
CA ALA A 42 15.76 10.22 9.29
C ALA A 42 16.54 9.82 8.04
N GLY A 43 15.87 9.14 7.09
CA GLY A 43 16.55 8.55 5.92
C GLY A 43 17.32 7.28 6.21
N GLY A 44 17.33 6.80 7.46
CA GLY A 44 17.87 5.50 7.81
C GLY A 44 17.01 4.39 7.23
N SER A 45 17.65 3.39 6.65
CA SER A 45 16.99 2.16 6.19
C SER A 45 17.85 0.94 6.52
N ASN A 46 17.18 -0.19 6.71
CA ASN A 46 17.82 -1.51 6.82
C ASN A 46 17.43 -2.39 5.62
N ASN A 47 17.19 -1.75 4.48
CA ASN A 47 16.75 -2.44 3.27
C ASN A 47 17.93 -3.16 2.62
N ASP A 48 17.66 -4.26 1.92
CA ASP A 48 18.67 -4.89 1.07
C ASP A 48 19.03 -3.98 -0.13
N ALA A 49 20.21 -4.20 -0.72
CA ALA A 49 20.71 -3.35 -1.82
C ALA A 49 19.77 -3.33 -3.03
N ALA A 50 19.09 -4.45 -3.31
CA ALA A 50 18.13 -4.54 -4.40
C ALA A 50 16.90 -3.66 -4.15
N THR A 51 16.41 -3.61 -2.91
CA THR A 51 15.26 -2.79 -2.49
C THR A 51 15.62 -1.30 -2.50
N GLU A 52 16.83 -0.93 -2.08
CA GLU A 52 17.31 0.47 -2.17
C GLU A 52 17.42 0.94 -3.63
N GLU A 53 17.96 0.10 -4.50
CA GLU A 53 18.12 0.42 -5.93
C GLU A 53 16.77 0.54 -6.65
N SER A 54 15.85 -0.38 -6.40
CA SER A 54 14.53 -0.43 -7.05
C SER A 54 13.54 0.62 -6.52
N GLU A 55 13.40 0.75 -5.20
CA GLU A 55 12.36 1.60 -4.61
C GLU A 55 12.85 3.02 -4.25
N ARG A 56 14.18 3.26 -4.21
CA ARG A 56 14.80 4.50 -3.69
C ARG A 56 14.12 4.97 -2.41
N ALA A 57 13.99 4.06 -1.46
CA ALA A 57 13.18 4.26 -0.28
C ALA A 57 13.69 5.45 0.54
N ALA A 58 12.86 6.48 0.70
CA ALA A 58 13.27 7.69 1.43
C ALA A 58 13.63 7.47 2.91
N GLY A 59 13.39 6.28 3.48
CA GLY A 59 13.65 5.99 4.90
C GLY A 59 12.72 6.75 5.87
N LEU A 60 11.63 7.35 5.40
CA LEU A 60 10.74 8.19 6.21
C LEU A 60 9.40 7.53 6.57
N GLY A 61 9.13 6.31 6.08
CA GLY A 61 7.82 5.67 6.27
C GLY A 61 7.44 5.48 7.73
N PHE A 62 8.40 5.22 8.61
CA PHE A 62 8.18 5.06 10.05
C PHE A 62 7.87 6.40 10.75
N PHE A 63 8.39 7.52 10.26
CA PHE A 63 8.10 8.86 10.79
C PHE A 63 6.64 9.29 10.57
N SER A 64 5.86 8.58 9.76
CA SER A 64 4.40 8.78 9.71
C SER A 64 3.71 8.55 11.07
N LEU A 65 4.39 7.91 12.01
CA LEU A 65 3.90 7.63 13.36
C LEU A 65 4.26 8.72 14.40
N ALA A 66 4.97 9.78 14.01
CA ALA A 66 5.52 10.79 14.93
C ALA A 66 4.49 11.56 15.79
N LYS A 67 3.19 11.37 15.57
CA LYS A 67 2.12 11.95 16.39
C LYS A 67 1.74 11.10 17.61
N TYR A 68 2.27 9.88 17.69
CA TYR A 68 1.87 8.89 18.67
C TYR A 68 3.07 8.39 19.46
N ASP A 69 2.78 7.94 20.68
CA ASP A 69 3.70 7.10 21.42
C ASP A 69 3.63 5.68 20.83
N VAL A 70 4.78 5.08 20.60
CA VAL A 70 4.91 3.82 19.86
C VAL A 70 5.75 2.84 20.65
N VAL A 71 5.30 1.59 20.74
CA VAL A 71 6.12 0.48 21.22
C VAL A 71 6.41 -0.43 20.04
N VAL A 72 7.70 -0.66 19.77
CA VAL A 72 8.16 -1.60 18.74
C VAL A 72 8.79 -2.80 19.40
N ARG A 73 8.45 -4.00 18.95
CA ARG A 73 9.10 -5.22 19.39
C ARG A 73 9.52 -6.02 18.17
N SER A 74 10.68 -6.65 18.25
CA SER A 74 11.22 -7.53 17.22
C SER A 74 12.22 -8.48 17.85
N HIS A 75 12.24 -9.75 17.41
CA HIS A 75 13.08 -10.78 18.03
C HIS A 75 12.95 -10.77 19.56
N ASP A 76 14.05 -10.53 20.28
CA ASP A 76 14.19 -10.56 21.73
C ASP A 76 14.29 -9.15 22.37
N TRP A 77 13.90 -8.10 21.65
CA TRP A 77 13.94 -6.73 22.16
C TRP A 77 12.63 -5.96 21.96
N GLU A 78 12.43 -4.96 22.82
CA GLU A 78 11.34 -4.01 22.77
C GLU A 78 11.90 -2.58 22.89
N MET A 79 11.32 -1.62 22.17
CA MET A 79 11.69 -0.22 22.18
C MET A 79 10.46 0.64 22.40
N GLU A 80 10.47 1.42 23.47
CA GLU A 80 9.47 2.45 23.74
C GLU A 80 9.93 3.76 23.12
N ILE A 81 9.11 4.30 22.22
CA ILE A 81 9.39 5.50 21.44
C ILE A 81 8.32 6.53 21.78
N PRO A 82 8.58 7.48 22.69
CA PRO A 82 7.67 8.60 22.91
C PRO A 82 7.62 9.46 21.66
N LYS A 83 6.47 10.09 21.37
CA LYS A 83 6.28 10.91 20.16
C LYS A 83 7.31 12.04 20.04
N GLU A 84 7.77 12.60 21.15
CA GLU A 84 8.81 13.64 21.17
C GLU A 84 10.18 13.12 20.70
N ALA A 85 10.46 11.82 20.80
CA ALA A 85 11.72 11.24 20.33
C ALA A 85 11.89 11.32 18.81
N PHE A 86 10.81 11.32 18.04
CA PHE A 86 10.86 11.49 16.58
C PHE A 86 11.41 12.86 16.14
N VAL A 87 11.34 13.87 17.03
CA VAL A 87 11.85 15.23 16.77
C VAL A 87 13.03 15.59 17.67
N GLY A 88 13.63 14.60 18.36
CA GLY A 88 14.79 14.80 19.24
C GLY A 88 14.45 15.47 20.59
N GLY A 89 13.18 15.56 20.96
CA GLY A 89 12.72 16.15 22.22
C GLY A 89 12.76 15.19 23.41
N ALA A 90 12.95 13.89 23.17
CA ALA A 90 13.05 12.85 24.19
C ALA A 90 13.93 11.67 23.71
N THR A 91 14.30 10.78 24.63
CA THR A 91 15.06 9.56 24.34
C THR A 91 14.10 8.38 24.26
N ALA A 92 14.23 7.56 23.22
CA ALA A 92 13.60 6.26 23.14
C ALA A 92 14.41 5.20 23.92
N THR A 93 13.72 4.26 24.55
CA THR A 93 14.32 3.28 25.45
C THR A 93 14.25 1.89 24.83
N LEU A 94 15.40 1.25 24.61
CA LEU A 94 15.48 -0.14 24.12
C LEU A 94 15.84 -1.10 25.25
N THR A 95 15.07 -2.16 25.37
CA THR A 95 15.23 -3.22 26.37
C THR A 95 15.36 -4.57 25.67
N ARG A 96 16.39 -5.34 26.03
CA ARG A 96 16.66 -6.70 25.48
C ARG A 96 16.24 -7.78 26.48
N GLY A 97 16.15 -9.03 26.01
CA GLY A 97 15.86 -10.20 26.85
C GLY A 97 14.38 -10.59 26.89
N PHE A 98 13.57 -10.08 25.96
CA PHE A 98 12.20 -10.54 25.78
C PHE A 98 12.18 -11.91 25.10
N PRO A 99 11.09 -12.70 25.26
CA PRO A 99 10.90 -13.89 24.45
C PRO A 99 10.99 -13.57 22.96
N HIS A 100 11.74 -14.39 22.21
CA HIS A 100 11.90 -14.22 20.78
C HIS A 100 10.55 -14.23 20.06
N GLN A 101 10.33 -13.26 19.17
CA GLN A 101 9.22 -13.25 18.24
C GLN A 101 9.72 -13.17 16.79
N GLU A 102 9.05 -13.88 15.90
CA GLU A 102 9.23 -13.72 14.46
C GLU A 102 8.63 -12.38 14.02
N GLY A 103 9.27 -11.76 13.03
CA GLY A 103 8.87 -10.47 12.49
C GLY A 103 8.90 -9.32 13.48
N LEU A 104 8.03 -8.33 13.22
CA LEU A 104 8.02 -7.06 13.92
C LEU A 104 6.60 -6.69 14.32
N SER A 105 6.45 -6.19 15.54
CA SER A 105 5.18 -5.65 16.03
C SER A 105 5.31 -4.18 16.41
N ILE A 106 4.32 -3.38 16.05
CA ILE A 106 4.20 -1.96 16.37
C ILE A 106 2.88 -1.76 17.09
N ARG A 107 2.91 -1.26 18.32
CA ARG A 107 1.73 -0.76 19.04
C ARG A 107 1.74 0.76 18.99
N ILE A 108 0.70 1.34 18.41
CA ILE A 108 0.47 2.78 18.33
C ILE A 108 -0.55 3.13 19.40
N GLN A 109 -0.11 3.86 20.42
CA GLN A 109 -0.91 4.13 21.60
C GLN A 109 -1.97 5.22 21.33
N GLY A 110 -3.20 4.99 21.81
CA GLY A 110 -4.30 5.95 21.70
C GLY A 110 -4.70 6.30 20.27
N PHE A 111 -4.57 5.36 19.34
CA PHE A 111 -4.81 5.57 17.90
C PHE A 111 -6.28 5.91 17.58
N THR A 112 -7.24 5.18 18.18
CA THR A 112 -8.68 5.44 18.03
C THR A 112 -9.22 6.18 19.24
N GLY A 113 -10.01 7.24 19.02
CA GLY A 113 -10.43 8.15 20.08
C GLY A 113 -11.51 7.60 21.04
N GLY A 114 -12.39 8.47 21.54
CA GLY A 114 -13.49 8.09 22.43
C GLY A 114 -14.47 7.06 21.85
N LYS A 115 -15.19 6.30 22.71
CA LYS A 115 -15.95 5.07 22.36
C LYS A 115 -16.81 5.11 21.07
N ILE A 116 -17.57 6.17 20.82
CA ILE A 116 -18.47 6.25 19.65
C ILE A 116 -17.68 6.57 18.36
N ALA A 117 -16.61 7.36 18.46
CA ALA A 117 -15.70 7.59 17.36
C ALA A 117 -15.00 6.27 16.94
N ARG A 118 -14.74 5.36 17.90
CA ARG A 118 -14.00 4.11 17.65
C ARG A 118 -14.63 3.21 16.59
N GLU A 119 -15.94 2.99 16.57
CA GLU A 119 -16.52 2.01 15.63
C GLU A 119 -16.53 2.53 14.19
N GLN A 120 -16.88 3.79 13.98
CA GLN A 120 -16.81 4.41 12.64
C GLN A 120 -15.35 4.58 12.18
N GLU A 121 -14.44 4.96 13.09
CA GLU A 121 -13.00 5.04 12.81
C GLU A 121 -12.42 3.67 12.46
N LYS A 122 -12.75 2.62 13.21
CA LYS A 122 -12.34 1.24 12.91
C LYS A 122 -12.86 0.80 11.54
N ARG A 123 -14.12 1.09 11.20
CA ARG A 123 -14.66 0.78 9.88
C ARG A 123 -13.85 1.44 8.77
N ARG A 124 -13.64 2.76 8.88
CA ARG A 124 -12.85 3.53 7.91
C ARG A 124 -11.40 3.02 7.83
N LEU A 125 -10.79 2.68 8.97
CA LEU A 125 -9.46 2.08 9.02
C LEU A 125 -9.43 0.72 8.32
N GLY A 126 -10.44 -0.12 8.54
CA GLY A 126 -10.61 -1.40 7.88
C GLY A 126 -10.69 -1.28 6.36
N GLU A 127 -11.48 -0.33 5.86
CA GLU A 127 -11.57 0.00 4.43
C GLU A 127 -10.22 0.47 3.86
N ILE A 128 -9.49 1.31 4.61
CA ILE A 128 -8.15 1.77 4.21
C ILE A 128 -7.18 0.59 4.15
N ILE A 129 -7.17 -0.27 5.17
CA ILE A 129 -6.32 -1.47 5.21
C ILE A 129 -6.66 -2.37 4.04
N GLU A 130 -7.94 -2.66 3.79
CA GLU A 130 -8.37 -3.51 2.69
C GLU A 130 -7.84 -2.97 1.35
N ARG A 131 -8.00 -1.67 1.09
CA ARG A 131 -7.52 -1.03 -0.14
C ARG A 131 -6.01 -1.09 -0.28
N CYS A 132 -5.26 -0.85 0.80
CA CYS A 132 -3.80 -0.85 0.78
C CYS A 132 -3.20 -2.27 0.68
N VAL A 133 -3.86 -3.28 1.25
CA VAL A 133 -3.42 -4.69 1.21
C VAL A 133 -3.77 -5.34 -0.12
N ARG A 134 -4.86 -4.90 -0.76
CA ARG A 134 -5.44 -5.54 -1.95
C ARG A 134 -4.40 -5.89 -3.02
N TYR A 135 -3.38 -5.06 -3.23
CA TYR A 135 -2.34 -5.30 -4.25
C TYR A 135 -0.93 -5.27 -3.67
N SER A 136 -0.78 -5.45 -2.35
CA SER A 136 0.54 -5.42 -1.69
C SER A 136 1.30 -6.75 -1.80
N GLY A 137 0.60 -7.84 -2.14
CA GLY A 137 1.11 -9.21 -2.06
C GLY A 137 1.02 -9.83 -0.66
N LEU A 138 0.62 -9.06 0.36
CA LEU A 138 0.46 -9.55 1.73
C LEU A 138 -0.97 -10.04 1.98
N THR A 139 -1.13 -11.06 2.79
CA THR A 139 -2.42 -11.40 3.40
C THR A 139 -2.60 -10.62 4.70
N ALA A 140 -3.72 -9.92 4.87
CA ALA A 140 -4.01 -9.21 6.11
C ALA A 140 -5.09 -9.88 6.94
N SER A 141 -4.91 -9.91 8.25
CA SER A 141 -5.95 -10.28 9.22
C SER A 141 -6.33 -9.08 10.09
N LEU A 142 -7.63 -8.87 10.30
CA LEU A 142 -8.17 -7.73 11.02
C LEU A 142 -8.95 -8.23 12.25
N LYS A 143 -8.43 -7.95 13.45
CA LYS A 143 -9.04 -8.34 14.74
C LYS A 143 -9.56 -7.12 15.50
N GLY A 144 -10.74 -7.23 16.10
CA GLY A 144 -11.37 -6.11 16.82
C GLY A 144 -12.00 -5.03 15.93
N PHE A 145 -12.11 -5.29 14.63
CA PHE A 145 -12.82 -4.48 13.65
C PHE A 145 -14.32 -4.86 13.60
N PRO A 146 -15.22 -3.95 13.16
CA PRO A 146 -16.63 -4.23 12.97
C PRO A 146 -16.89 -5.44 12.06
N ASN A 147 -18.00 -6.17 12.29
CA ASN A 147 -18.34 -7.38 11.55
C ASN A 147 -18.58 -7.16 10.04
N ASP A 148 -18.84 -5.93 9.62
CA ASP A 148 -19.01 -5.57 8.21
C ASP A 148 -17.68 -5.29 7.50
N VAL A 149 -16.57 -5.22 8.23
CA VAL A 149 -15.20 -5.19 7.69
C VAL A 149 -14.71 -6.62 7.51
N PRO A 150 -14.05 -6.97 6.38
CA PRO A 150 -13.45 -8.27 6.19
C PRO A 150 -12.46 -8.62 7.30
N THR A 151 -12.61 -9.80 7.92
CA THR A 151 -11.67 -10.30 8.94
C THR A 151 -10.35 -10.76 8.34
N VAL A 152 -10.36 -11.15 7.06
CA VAL A 152 -9.19 -11.50 6.28
C VAL A 152 -9.27 -10.80 4.92
N VAL A 153 -8.19 -10.14 4.52
CA VAL A 153 -8.03 -9.53 3.20
C VAL A 153 -6.95 -10.32 2.48
N ILE A 154 -7.37 -11.05 1.45
CA ILE A 154 -6.47 -11.83 0.58
C ILE A 154 -5.98 -10.88 -0.54
N PRO A 155 -4.67 -10.84 -0.83
CA PRO A 155 -4.16 -10.03 -1.92
C PRO A 155 -4.72 -10.53 -3.24
N LYS A 156 -5.05 -9.60 -4.11
CA LYS A 156 -5.53 -9.85 -5.46
C LYS A 156 -4.41 -9.55 -6.45
N VAL A 157 -4.40 -10.27 -7.56
CA VAL A 157 -3.61 -9.88 -8.72
C VAL A 157 -4.36 -8.72 -9.39
N PHE A 158 -3.81 -7.50 -9.32
CA PHE A 158 -4.46 -6.27 -9.81
C PHE A 158 -4.99 -6.43 -11.23
N LEU A 159 -4.16 -7.01 -12.09
CA LEU A 159 -4.43 -7.14 -13.50
C LEU A 159 -5.59 -8.10 -13.79
N ASP A 160 -5.75 -9.16 -13.00
CA ASP A 160 -6.85 -10.13 -13.19
C ASP A 160 -8.15 -9.62 -12.58
N HIS A 161 -8.07 -9.05 -11.37
CA HIS A 161 -9.22 -8.50 -10.68
C HIS A 161 -9.89 -7.36 -11.49
N SER A 162 -9.08 -6.50 -12.08
CA SER A 162 -9.53 -5.39 -12.92
C SER A 162 -10.29 -5.83 -14.17
N LEU A 163 -9.99 -7.03 -14.70
CA LEU A 163 -10.64 -7.54 -15.91
C LEU A 163 -11.91 -8.35 -15.63
N GLN A 164 -12.18 -8.74 -14.37
CA GLN A 164 -13.34 -9.54 -14.02
C GLN A 164 -14.69 -8.98 -14.52
N PRO A 165 -14.98 -7.66 -14.41
CA PRO A 165 -16.23 -7.09 -14.93
C PRO A 165 -16.39 -7.25 -16.45
N PHE A 166 -15.31 -7.52 -17.17
CA PHE A 166 -15.27 -7.65 -18.62
C PHE A 166 -15.06 -9.08 -19.11
N ALA A 167 -14.96 -10.06 -18.21
CA ALA A 167 -14.49 -11.41 -18.54
C ALA A 167 -15.22 -12.07 -19.72
N ALA A 168 -16.55 -11.90 -19.81
CA ALA A 168 -17.37 -12.46 -20.90
C ALA A 168 -17.11 -11.79 -22.27
N ASN A 169 -16.47 -10.63 -22.28
CA ASN A 169 -16.33 -9.75 -23.43
C ASN A 169 -14.87 -9.62 -23.89
N ILE A 170 -13.90 -10.19 -23.18
CA ILE A 170 -12.49 -10.14 -23.56
C ILE A 170 -12.25 -11.03 -24.78
N VAL A 171 -11.66 -10.48 -25.83
CA VAL A 171 -11.32 -11.19 -27.07
C VAL A 171 -9.84 -11.46 -27.23
N ALA A 172 -8.98 -10.70 -26.55
CA ALA A 172 -7.54 -10.90 -26.51
C ALA A 172 -6.96 -10.29 -25.24
N ILE A 173 -5.91 -10.94 -24.70
CA ILE A 173 -5.09 -10.41 -23.60
C ILE A 173 -3.63 -10.57 -24.00
N GLU A 174 -2.86 -9.51 -23.84
CA GLU A 174 -1.40 -9.55 -23.89
C GLU A 174 -0.85 -9.04 -22.55
N THR A 175 0.25 -9.61 -22.09
CA THR A 175 0.92 -9.19 -20.85
C THR A 175 2.41 -9.13 -21.10
N GLU A 176 3.01 -8.01 -20.72
CA GLU A 176 4.43 -7.78 -20.85
C GLU A 176 4.98 -7.23 -19.53
N MET A 177 6.16 -7.69 -19.16
CA MET A 177 6.90 -7.16 -18.01
C MET A 177 8.08 -6.36 -18.53
N VAL A 178 8.11 -5.06 -18.23
CA VAL A 178 9.15 -4.14 -18.70
C VAL A 178 9.64 -3.32 -17.52
N HIS A 179 10.93 -3.44 -17.18
CA HIS A 179 11.58 -2.65 -16.12
C HIS A 179 10.81 -2.62 -14.78
N GLY A 180 10.35 -3.78 -14.28
CA GLY A 180 9.63 -3.87 -13.00
C GLY A 180 8.18 -3.35 -13.06
N VAL A 181 7.64 -3.15 -14.27
CA VAL A 181 6.25 -2.80 -14.53
C VAL A 181 5.60 -3.92 -15.30
N THR A 182 4.47 -4.42 -14.81
CA THR A 182 3.65 -5.37 -15.56
C THR A 182 2.55 -4.60 -16.29
N ILE A 183 2.56 -4.64 -17.62
CA ILE A 183 1.55 -4.04 -18.48
C ILE A 183 0.66 -5.17 -19.01
N LYS A 184 -0.65 -5.09 -18.77
CA LYS A 184 -1.64 -5.99 -19.37
C LYS A 184 -2.56 -5.20 -20.27
N LEU A 185 -2.61 -5.61 -21.54
CA LEU A 185 -3.50 -5.07 -22.55
C LEU A 185 -4.66 -6.06 -22.73
N ALA A 186 -5.89 -5.62 -22.48
CA ALA A 186 -7.07 -6.43 -22.72
C ALA A 186 -7.93 -5.77 -23.78
N ARG A 187 -8.20 -6.50 -24.88
CA ARG A 187 -9.15 -6.08 -25.90
C ARG A 187 -10.52 -6.63 -25.54
N VAL A 188 -11.49 -5.73 -25.38
CA VAL A 188 -12.84 -6.07 -24.92
C VAL A 188 -13.86 -5.68 -25.97
N LYS A 189 -14.76 -6.60 -26.31
CA LYS A 189 -15.87 -6.42 -27.27
C LYS A 189 -17.13 -5.96 -26.55
N GLY A 190 -17.77 -4.91 -27.04
CA GLY A 190 -19.02 -4.45 -26.45
C GLY A 190 -19.48 -3.11 -27.01
N GLU A 191 -20.58 -2.60 -26.49
CA GLU A 191 -21.09 -1.26 -26.81
C GLU A 191 -20.23 -0.19 -26.11
N TYR A 192 -18.97 -0.07 -26.52
CA TYR A 192 -18.05 0.90 -25.96
C TYR A 192 -18.04 2.16 -26.83
N TRP A 193 -18.67 3.22 -26.35
CA TRP A 193 -18.47 4.57 -26.86
C TRP A 193 -17.11 5.10 -26.36
N ARG A 194 -16.04 4.86 -27.14
CA ARG A 194 -14.77 5.63 -27.06
C ARG A 194 -14.16 5.76 -25.67
N SER A 195 -14.17 4.69 -24.88
CA SER A 195 -13.43 4.70 -23.62
C SER A 195 -12.14 3.92 -23.81
N GLU A 196 -11.09 4.61 -24.26
CA GLU A 196 -9.74 4.19 -23.88
C GLU A 196 -9.64 4.46 -22.37
N LYS A 197 -9.79 3.40 -21.59
CA LYS A 197 -9.60 3.45 -20.14
C LYS A 197 -8.25 2.85 -19.84
N THR A 198 -7.40 3.67 -19.22
CA THR A 198 -6.16 3.20 -18.61
C THR A 198 -6.37 3.16 -17.11
N TRP A 199 -6.19 1.98 -16.51
CA TRP A 199 -6.19 1.83 -15.06
C TRP A 199 -4.77 1.56 -14.60
N ILE A 200 -4.32 2.36 -13.65
CA ILE A 200 -2.95 2.29 -13.15
C ILE A 200 -3.03 1.98 -11.65
N ASN A 201 -2.41 0.87 -11.27
CA ASN A 201 -2.09 0.55 -9.89
C ASN A 201 -0.66 1.01 -9.64
N PHE A 202 -0.50 2.03 -8.81
CA PHE A 202 0.79 2.64 -8.54
C PHE A 202 0.94 2.95 -7.06
N PHE A 203 2.02 2.46 -6.45
CA PHE A 203 2.40 2.79 -5.10
C PHE A 203 3.51 3.86 -5.14
N GLY A 204 3.12 5.14 -5.26
CA GLY A 204 4.05 6.27 -5.29
C GLY A 204 3.40 7.58 -5.76
N GLU A 205 4.23 8.58 -6.07
CA GLU A 205 3.80 9.86 -6.66
C GLU A 205 3.58 9.76 -8.19
N VAL A 206 2.35 9.99 -8.65
CA VAL A 206 2.03 10.04 -10.10
C VAL A 206 2.18 11.48 -10.59
N ILE A 207 3.28 11.78 -11.29
CA ILE A 207 3.50 13.07 -11.93
C ILE A 207 2.76 13.10 -13.27
N GLY A 208 1.57 13.70 -13.31
CA GLY A 208 0.81 13.89 -14.55
C GLY A 208 1.39 15.02 -15.41
N LEU A 209 1.46 14.82 -16.73
CA LEU A 209 1.98 15.82 -17.69
C LEU A 209 0.93 16.82 -18.21
N SER A 210 -0.14 17.11 -17.44
CA SER A 210 -1.08 18.18 -17.83
C SER A 210 -1.40 19.11 -16.67
N ASP A 211 -1.09 20.39 -16.87
CA ASP A 211 -1.19 21.47 -15.87
C ASP A 211 -2.63 21.76 -15.41
N ALA A 212 -3.64 21.23 -16.12
CA ALA A 212 -5.05 21.48 -15.81
C ALA A 212 -5.68 20.48 -14.80
N GLN A 213 -5.06 19.34 -14.53
CA GLN A 213 -5.62 18.28 -13.66
C GLN A 213 -4.83 18.06 -12.36
N ALA A 214 -3.76 18.82 -12.14
CA ALA A 214 -2.86 18.67 -11.00
C ALA A 214 -3.42 19.20 -9.67
N GLN A 215 -4.57 19.88 -9.66
CA GLN A 215 -5.03 20.64 -8.49
C GLN A 215 -5.77 19.84 -7.40
N ASN A 216 -6.06 18.55 -7.58
CA ASN A 216 -6.68 17.74 -6.52
C ASN A 216 -5.83 16.54 -6.10
N GLN A 217 -5.00 16.80 -5.07
CA GLN A 217 -4.86 16.06 -3.80
C GLN A 217 -4.64 14.53 -3.80
N ILE A 218 -3.50 14.14 -3.19
CA ILE A 218 -3.19 12.91 -2.42
C ILE A 218 -3.36 11.56 -3.16
N PRO A 219 -2.37 10.63 -3.10
CA PRO A 219 -2.39 9.43 -3.92
C PRO A 219 -3.52 8.48 -3.49
N SER A 220 -4.51 8.28 -4.35
CA SER A 220 -5.27 7.04 -4.32
C SER A 220 -4.39 5.94 -4.91
N VAL A 221 -4.29 4.80 -4.22
CA VAL A 221 -3.62 3.57 -4.70
C VAL A 221 -4.09 3.10 -6.08
N GLU A 222 -5.23 3.62 -6.55
CA GLU A 222 -5.84 3.30 -7.83
C GLU A 222 -6.24 4.60 -8.52
N ARG A 223 -5.81 4.80 -9.77
CA ARG A 223 -6.23 5.94 -10.60
C ARG A 223 -6.81 5.43 -11.91
N THR A 224 -8.02 5.91 -12.24
CA THR A 224 -8.62 5.73 -13.57
C THR A 224 -8.35 6.99 -14.39
N VAL A 225 -7.68 6.85 -15.52
CA VAL A 225 -7.52 7.92 -16.50
C VAL A 225 -8.35 7.58 -17.73
N VAL A 226 -9.20 8.51 -18.17
CA VAL A 226 -9.96 8.43 -19.41
C VAL A 226 -9.26 9.36 -20.40
N LEU A 227 -8.79 8.82 -21.53
CA LEU A 227 -8.21 9.63 -22.60
C LEU A 227 -9.33 10.19 -23.48
N ASP A 228 -9.21 11.47 -23.83
CA ASP A 228 -10.21 12.24 -24.58
C ASP A 228 -10.34 11.73 -26.01
N ALA A 229 -11.57 11.60 -26.51
CA ALA A 229 -11.85 11.15 -27.87
C ALA A 229 -12.88 12.09 -28.53
N GLU A 230 -12.44 12.86 -29.52
CA GLU A 230 -13.22 13.84 -30.29
C GLU A 230 -14.43 13.24 -31.04
N LYS A 231 -15.65 13.69 -30.71
CA LYS A 231 -16.98 13.16 -31.12
C LYS A 231 -17.13 12.76 -32.61
N LYS A 232 -17.43 11.48 -32.90
CA LYS A 232 -17.91 10.92 -34.19
C LYS A 232 -18.73 9.63 -33.95
N ALA A 233 -19.59 9.34 -34.94
CA ALA A 233 -20.81 8.52 -34.94
C ALA A 233 -20.72 7.05 -34.44
N PHE A 234 -21.91 6.50 -34.13
CA PHE A 234 -22.22 5.18 -33.56
C PHE A 234 -21.81 4.01 -34.49
N ILE A 235 -21.19 2.96 -33.94
CA ILE A 235 -20.92 1.69 -34.64
C ILE A 235 -21.33 0.55 -33.70
N ASP A 236 -22.19 -0.36 -34.16
CA ASP A 236 -22.79 -1.48 -33.40
C ASP A 236 -21.80 -2.58 -32.96
N THR A 237 -20.51 -2.44 -33.25
CA THR A 237 -19.48 -3.36 -32.73
C THR A 237 -18.18 -2.61 -32.51
N SER A 238 -18.05 -2.03 -31.33
CA SER A 238 -16.84 -1.34 -30.89
C SER A 238 -15.93 -2.27 -30.09
N TYR A 239 -14.63 -2.06 -30.21
CA TYR A 239 -13.65 -2.66 -29.31
C TYR A 239 -13.06 -1.55 -28.44
N ALA A 240 -12.84 -1.85 -27.16
CA ALA A 240 -12.03 -1.01 -26.29
C ALA A 240 -10.74 -1.76 -25.92
N THR A 241 -9.64 -1.03 -25.87
CA THR A 241 -8.39 -1.53 -25.29
C THR A 241 -8.30 -0.99 -23.87
N ILE A 242 -8.31 -1.90 -22.89
CA ILE A 242 -8.05 -1.58 -21.50
C ILE A 242 -6.55 -1.78 -21.28
N VAL A 243 -5.88 -0.71 -20.86
CA VAL A 243 -4.46 -0.74 -20.49
C VAL A 243 -4.37 -0.78 -18.98
N LEU A 244 -3.90 -1.90 -18.44
CA LEU A 244 -3.69 -2.08 -17.01
C LEU A 244 -2.20 -2.07 -16.72
N ILE A 245 -1.79 -1.26 -15.76
CA ILE A 245 -0.37 -1.10 -15.43
C ILE A 245 -0.21 -1.33 -13.94
N ASP A 246 0.57 -2.34 -13.60
CA ASP A 246 0.96 -2.66 -12.24
C ASP A 246 2.44 -2.33 -12.06
N VAL A 247 2.72 -1.35 -11.22
CA VAL A 247 4.10 -0.95 -10.96
C VAL A 247 4.59 -1.60 -9.67
N HIS A 248 5.61 -2.43 -9.82
CA HIS A 248 6.25 -3.08 -8.69
C HIS A 248 7.44 -2.26 -8.17
N ASP A 249 8.30 -1.82 -9.11
CA ASP A 249 9.68 -1.38 -8.79
C ASP A 249 10.11 -0.10 -9.55
N THR A 250 9.22 0.86 -9.80
CA THR A 250 9.64 2.15 -10.39
C THR A 250 9.08 3.37 -9.66
N THR A 251 9.93 4.37 -9.44
CA THR A 251 9.55 5.67 -8.86
C THR A 251 9.07 6.67 -9.92
N HIS A 252 9.35 6.41 -11.21
CA HIS A 252 8.96 7.27 -12.31
C HIS A 252 8.42 6.45 -13.47
N LEU A 253 7.12 6.58 -13.71
CA LEU A 253 6.46 5.97 -14.85
C LEU A 253 6.15 7.03 -15.90
N LYS A 254 6.84 6.99 -17.05
CA LYS A 254 6.49 7.81 -18.21
C LYS A 254 5.81 6.94 -19.25
N LEU A 255 4.50 7.09 -19.39
CA LEU A 255 3.71 6.37 -20.38
C LEU A 255 3.50 7.24 -21.60
N ARG A 256 3.81 6.69 -22.77
CA ARG A 256 3.31 7.19 -24.05
C ARG A 256 2.35 6.15 -24.59
N LEU A 257 1.06 6.37 -24.34
CA LEU A 257 0.00 5.57 -24.91
C LEU A 257 -0.18 5.95 -26.39
N PRO A 258 -0.58 5.00 -27.27
CA PRO A 258 -0.76 5.25 -28.70
C PRO A 258 -1.74 6.38 -29.00
#